data_AF-A0A0R3PJ02-F1
#
_entry.id   AF-A0A0R3PJ02-F1
#
_cell.length_a   1.000
_cell.length_b   1.000
_cell.length_c   1.000
_cell.angle_alpha   90.00
_cell.angle_beta   90.00
_cell.angle_gamma   90.00
#
_symmetry.space_group_name_H-M   'P 1'
#
loop_
_entity.id
_entity.type
_entity.pdbx_description
1 polymer ?
#
loop_
_entity_poly.entity_id
_entity_poly.type
_entity_poly.pdbx_seq_one_letter_code
_entity_poly.pdbx_strand_id
1 'polypeptide(L)'
;LYGFVFEFYGVFSSFAFVLLVKVIRLLILTFSYYRLISMSLIIPEKFQHIHRVMNTNIDGNRKVPYALTAIKGVGRRFAFVCCRKADIDVSKRAGELSEDDFEKIVTIMQNPSQYKIPNWFLNRQKDIKDGKYSQLLSTGVDNKLREDLERLKKIRLHRGLRHFWGLRVRGQHTKTTGRKGRTVGVSKKKGG
;
A
#
# COMPACT_ATOMS: atom_id res chain seq x y z
N LEU A 1 8.52 17.50 -17.68
CA LEU A 1 8.63 18.79 -18.40
C LEU A 1 9.97 18.82 -19.09
N TYR A 2 10.03 18.04 -20.16
CA TYR A 2 11.10 18.04 -21.15
C TYR A 2 10.75 19.17 -22.11
N GLY A 3 11.53 20.24 -22.16
CA GLY A 3 11.20 21.37 -23.02
C GLY A 3 12.00 22.61 -22.70
N PHE A 4 13.33 22.53 -22.78
CA PHE A 4 14.17 23.71 -22.93
C PHE A 4 15.39 23.30 -23.77
N VAL A 5 15.10 22.99 -25.03
CA VAL A 5 16.09 22.72 -26.08
C VAL A 5 16.17 23.99 -26.91
N PHE A 6 17.38 24.54 -26.96
CA PHE A 6 17.92 25.41 -28.02
C PHE A 6 17.17 26.71 -28.33
N GLU A 7 17.74 27.81 -27.84
CA GLU A 7 17.98 29.00 -28.65
C GLU A 7 18.97 29.87 -27.90
N PHE A 8 20.21 29.99 -28.39
CA PHE A 8 21.09 31.16 -28.26
C PHE A 8 22.43 30.82 -28.95
N TYR A 9 22.44 30.97 -30.27
CA TYR A 9 23.67 31.18 -31.02
C TYR A 9 24.13 32.61 -30.78
N GLY A 10 25.33 32.81 -30.24
CA GLY A 10 25.91 34.14 -30.08
C GLY A 10 27.11 34.17 -29.12
N VAL A 11 28.30 33.89 -29.65
CA VAL A 11 29.63 34.31 -29.14
C VAL A 11 29.79 34.23 -27.60
N PHE A 12 29.76 33.03 -27.04
CA PHE A 12 30.24 32.83 -25.67
C PHE A 12 31.60 32.15 -25.70
N SER A 13 32.62 32.93 -25.34
CA SER A 13 33.99 32.50 -25.03
C SER A 13 34.03 31.09 -24.46
N SER A 14 34.92 30.23 -24.99
CA SER A 14 35.11 28.84 -24.55
C SER A 14 35.25 28.68 -23.02
N PHE A 15 35.61 29.76 -22.31
CA PHE A 15 35.63 29.84 -20.85
C PHE A 15 34.25 29.67 -20.19
N ALA A 16 33.19 30.29 -20.73
CA ALA A 16 31.87 30.28 -20.10
C ALA A 16 31.18 28.91 -20.21
N PHE A 17 31.39 28.19 -21.33
CA PHE A 17 30.86 26.84 -21.52
C PHE A 17 31.52 25.85 -20.55
N VAL A 18 32.83 25.96 -20.34
CA VAL A 18 33.57 25.15 -19.35
C VAL A 18 33.13 25.46 -17.93
N LEU A 19 32.85 26.74 -17.61
CA LEU A 19 32.34 27.13 -16.30
C LEU A 19 30.93 26.57 -16.06
N LEU A 20 30.04 26.65 -17.05
CA LEU A 20 28.67 26.16 -16.97
C LEU A 20 28.61 24.64 -16.80
N VAL A 21 29.44 23.88 -17.54
CA VAL A 21 29.56 22.42 -17.37
C VAL A 21 30.16 22.06 -16.00
N LYS A 22 31.11 22.85 -15.48
CA LYS A 22 31.64 22.67 -14.12
C LYS A 22 30.58 22.97 -13.05
N VAL A 23 29.76 24.01 -13.19
CA VAL A 23 28.67 24.33 -12.26
C VAL A 23 27.57 23.28 -12.31
N ILE A 24 27.18 22.79 -13.49
CA ILE A 24 26.22 21.68 -13.63
C ILE A 24 26.78 20.40 -13.00
N ARG A 25 28.05 20.08 -13.23
CA ARG A 25 28.72 18.91 -12.61
C ARG A 25 28.82 19.07 -11.10
N LEU A 26 29.10 20.27 -10.58
CA LEU A 26 29.08 20.55 -9.14
C LEU A 26 27.67 20.44 -8.56
N LEU A 27 26.64 20.95 -9.24
CA LEU A 27 25.24 20.81 -8.82
C LEU A 27 24.78 19.35 -8.82
N ILE A 28 25.18 18.56 -9.81
CA ILE A 28 24.90 17.12 -9.85
C ILE A 28 25.65 16.40 -8.73
N LEU A 29 26.91 16.76 -8.47
CA LEU A 29 27.72 16.18 -7.39
C LEU A 29 27.21 16.57 -6.00
N THR A 30 26.80 17.83 -5.78
CA THR A 30 26.21 18.27 -4.51
C THR A 30 24.84 17.65 -4.31
N PHE A 31 23.99 17.57 -5.34
CA PHE A 31 22.70 16.86 -5.27
C PHE A 31 22.89 15.36 -5.00
N SER A 32 23.92 14.75 -5.58
CA SER A 32 24.32 13.37 -5.30
C SER A 32 24.87 13.21 -3.87
N TYR A 33 25.63 14.18 -3.36
CA TYR A 33 26.15 14.19 -1.99
C TYR A 33 25.03 14.34 -0.96
N TYR A 34 24.07 15.25 -1.18
CA TYR A 34 22.88 15.39 -0.32
C TYR A 34 22.03 14.11 -0.30
N ARG A 35 21.91 13.43 -1.45
CA ARG A 35 21.22 12.13 -1.52
C ARG A 35 21.93 11.02 -0.76
N LEU A 36 23.27 11.04 -0.68
CA LEU A 36 24.06 10.11 0.13
C LEU A 36 24.01 10.44 1.63
N ILE A 37 23.98 11.71 2.01
CA ILE A 37 23.91 12.14 3.43
C ILE A 37 22.59 11.72 4.09
N SER A 38 21.48 11.70 3.34
CA SER A 38 20.18 11.19 3.81
C SER A 38 20.20 9.68 4.15
N MET A 39 21.23 8.93 3.72
CA MET A 39 21.38 7.50 4.01
C MET A 39 22.29 7.23 5.21
N SER A 40 22.79 8.27 5.90
CA SER A 40 23.52 8.08 7.15
C SER A 40 22.59 7.59 8.26
N LEU A 41 23.01 6.53 8.96
CA LEU A 41 22.31 5.88 10.06
C LEU A 41 22.31 6.76 11.31
N ILE A 42 21.65 7.91 11.25
CA ILE A 42 21.24 8.63 12.46
C ILE A 42 19.94 7.97 12.91
N ILE A 43 20.05 6.97 13.80
CA ILE A 43 18.89 6.41 14.49
C ILE A 43 18.42 7.51 15.45
N PRO A 44 17.21 8.07 15.29
CA PRO A 44 16.73 9.06 16.23
C PRO A 44 16.60 8.44 17.63
N GLU A 45 16.89 9.21 18.68
CA GLU A 45 16.92 8.72 20.07
C GLU A 45 15.60 8.11 20.55
N LYS A 46 14.48 8.44 19.89
CA LYS A 46 13.16 7.88 20.14
C LYS A 46 12.70 7.04 18.95
N PHE A 47 13.22 5.83 18.84
CA PHE A 47 12.77 4.85 17.86
C PHE A 47 11.74 3.89 18.48
N GLN A 48 10.53 3.85 17.95
CA GLN A 48 9.53 2.87 18.35
C GLN A 48 9.55 1.67 17.40
N HIS A 49 9.92 0.50 17.93
CA HIS A 49 9.97 -0.73 17.13
C HIS A 49 8.58 -1.27 16.76
N ILE A 50 7.58 -1.07 17.62
CA ILE A 50 6.23 -1.57 17.41
C ILE A 50 5.24 -0.45 17.71
N HIS A 51 4.44 -0.10 16.70
CA HIS A 51 3.28 0.76 16.87
C HIS A 51 2.01 -0.08 16.85
N ARG A 52 1.03 0.24 17.70
CA ARG A 52 -0.27 -0.41 17.67
C ARG A 52 -1.32 0.54 17.13
N VAL A 53 -1.88 0.22 15.97
CA VAL A 53 -2.84 1.07 15.27
C VAL A 53 -4.01 0.23 14.78
N MET A 54 -5.24 0.72 14.99
CA MET A 54 -6.48 0.09 14.51
C MET A 54 -6.59 -1.41 14.87
N ASN A 55 -6.23 -1.79 16.09
CA ASN A 55 -6.18 -3.17 16.60
C ASN A 55 -5.16 -4.09 15.91
N THR A 56 -4.19 -3.53 15.19
CA THR A 56 -3.10 -4.28 14.53
C THR A 56 -1.73 -3.78 14.97
N ASN A 57 -0.73 -4.67 14.92
CA ASN A 57 0.64 -4.34 15.24
C ASN A 57 1.39 -3.97 13.95
N ILE A 58 2.02 -2.80 13.94
CA ILE A 58 2.81 -2.25 12.85
C ILE A 58 4.28 -2.32 13.24
N ASP A 59 5.11 -2.80 12.30
CA ASP A 59 6.56 -2.89 12.45
C ASP A 59 7.24 -1.56 12.09
N GLY A 60 7.95 -0.97 13.06
CA GLY A 60 8.65 0.31 12.95
C GLY A 60 9.87 0.27 12.02
N ASN A 61 10.43 -0.92 11.76
CA ASN A 61 11.61 -1.06 10.90
C ASN A 61 11.29 -0.83 9.42
N ARG A 62 10.05 -1.00 9.01
CA ARG A 62 9.62 -0.81 7.62
C ARG A 62 9.35 0.67 7.34
N LYS A 63 9.45 1.07 6.07
CA LYS A 63 9.01 2.41 5.66
C LYS A 63 7.52 2.56 5.87
N VAL A 64 7.08 3.77 6.21
CA VAL A 64 5.68 4.12 6.53
C VAL A 64 4.64 3.48 5.60
N PRO A 65 4.69 3.65 4.26
CA PRO A 65 3.63 3.13 3.39
C PRO A 65 3.55 1.61 3.37
N TYR A 66 4.66 0.90 3.61
CA TYR A 66 4.68 -0.56 3.64
C TYR A 66 4.28 -1.08 5.02
N ALA A 67 4.65 -0.37 6.08
CA ALA A 67 4.25 -0.67 7.44
C ALA A 67 2.72 -0.61 7.60
N LEU A 68 2.08 0.42 7.01
CA LEU A 68 0.62 0.59 7.03
C LEU A 68 -0.16 -0.56 6.34
N THR A 69 0.47 -1.32 5.43
CA THR A 69 -0.19 -2.46 4.79
C THR A 69 -0.45 -3.65 5.73
N ALA A 70 0.11 -3.62 6.94
CA ALA A 70 -0.25 -4.57 7.99
C ALA A 70 -1.73 -4.43 8.42
N ILE A 71 -2.31 -3.24 8.27
CA ILE A 71 -3.72 -2.99 8.56
C ILE A 71 -4.58 -3.62 7.45
N LYS A 72 -5.47 -4.53 7.85
CA LYS A 72 -6.42 -5.15 6.91
C LYS A 72 -7.33 -4.09 6.30
N GLY A 73 -7.50 -4.14 4.98
CA GLY A 73 -8.23 -3.12 4.22
C GLY A 73 -7.35 -2.01 3.65
N VAL A 74 -6.05 -2.00 3.97
CA VAL A 74 -5.10 -1.00 3.47
C VAL A 74 -4.11 -1.64 2.52
N GLY A 75 -4.20 -1.26 1.25
CA GLY A 75 -3.23 -1.69 0.24
C GLY A 75 -2.06 -0.73 0.12
N ARG A 76 -1.01 -1.15 -0.61
CA ARG A 76 0.16 -0.30 -0.93
C ARG A 76 -0.28 1.04 -1.51
N ARG A 77 -1.09 1.04 -2.57
CA ARG A 77 -1.59 2.27 -3.19
C ARG A 77 -2.36 3.18 -2.22
N PHE A 78 -3.18 2.60 -1.36
CA PHE A 78 -3.99 3.37 -0.41
C PHE A 78 -3.09 4.04 0.63
N ALA A 79 -2.13 3.28 1.19
CA ALA A 79 -1.15 3.82 2.13
C ALA A 79 -0.34 4.98 1.53
N PHE A 80 0.12 4.86 0.28
CA PHE A 80 0.83 5.95 -0.41
C PHE A 80 -0.04 7.20 -0.59
N VAL A 81 -1.33 7.04 -0.90
CA VAL A 81 -2.26 8.17 -1.02
C VAL A 81 -2.47 8.82 0.35
N CYS A 82 -2.68 8.03 1.41
CA CYS A 82 -2.84 8.55 2.77
C CYS A 82 -1.59 9.31 3.24
N CYS A 83 -0.38 8.77 3.05
CA CYS A 83 0.86 9.47 3.39
C CYS A 83 1.01 10.80 2.65
N ARG A 84 0.69 10.83 1.35
CA ARG A 84 0.72 12.07 0.55
C ARG A 84 -0.35 13.09 0.93
N LYS A 85 -1.46 12.64 1.50
CA LYS A 85 -2.54 13.52 1.99
C LYS A 85 -2.29 14.00 3.41
N ALA A 86 -1.52 13.26 4.19
CA ALA A 86 -1.07 13.62 5.52
C ALA A 86 0.19 14.50 5.50
N ASP A 87 0.74 14.80 4.33
CA ASP A 87 2.03 15.48 4.13
C ASP A 87 3.21 14.82 4.86
N ILE A 88 3.16 13.48 4.98
CA ILE A 88 4.22 12.68 5.59
C ILE A 88 5.14 12.15 4.51
N ASP A 89 6.44 12.31 4.72
CA ASP A 89 7.43 11.77 3.81
C ASP A 89 7.40 10.23 3.79
N VAL A 90 7.36 9.70 2.57
CA VAL A 90 7.25 8.29 2.23
C VAL A 90 8.59 7.55 2.45
N SER A 91 9.69 8.31 2.49
CA SER A 91 11.04 7.76 2.65
C SER A 91 11.36 7.35 4.09
N LYS A 92 10.71 8.01 5.07
CA LYS A 92 10.88 7.79 6.51
C LYS A 92 10.49 6.37 6.95
N ARG A 93 11.04 5.94 8.08
CA ARG A 93 10.64 4.69 8.73
C ARG A 93 9.42 4.92 9.61
N ALA A 94 8.63 3.87 9.80
CA ALA A 94 7.45 3.93 10.65
C ALA A 94 7.81 4.21 12.11
N GLY A 95 8.94 3.68 12.60
CA GLY A 95 9.41 3.89 13.97
C GLY A 95 9.93 5.30 14.29
N GLU A 96 10.06 6.16 13.28
CA GLU A 96 10.53 7.54 13.41
C GLU A 96 9.36 8.54 13.45
N LEU A 97 8.12 8.07 13.24
CA LEU A 97 6.93 8.91 13.24
C LEU A 97 6.48 9.25 14.65
N SER A 98 5.99 10.48 14.83
CA SER A 98 5.29 10.87 16.05
C SER A 98 3.90 10.25 16.11
N GLU A 99 3.33 10.18 17.31
CA GLU A 99 1.98 9.68 17.53
C GLU A 99 0.93 10.56 16.82
N ASP A 100 1.11 11.88 16.83
CA ASP A 100 0.25 12.83 16.12
C ASP A 100 0.17 12.57 14.61
N ASP A 101 1.30 12.20 14.01
CA ASP A 101 1.36 11.90 12.57
C ASP A 101 0.64 10.57 12.25
N PHE A 102 0.70 9.61 13.18
CA PHE A 102 -0.11 8.39 13.07
C PHE A 102 -1.61 8.69 13.21
N GLU A 103 -2.01 9.56 14.12
CA GLU A 103 -3.43 9.96 14.26
C GLU A 103 -3.95 10.66 13.00
N LYS A 104 -3.16 11.55 12.39
CA LYS A 104 -3.49 12.16 11.09
C LYS A 104 -3.69 11.10 10.01
N ILE A 105 -2.81 10.10 9.93
CA ILE A 105 -2.98 8.99 8.99
C ILE A 105 -4.30 8.25 9.27
N VAL A 106 -4.58 7.91 10.53
CA VAL A 106 -5.78 7.16 10.92
C VAL A 106 -7.06 7.93 10.59
N THR A 107 -7.11 9.24 10.87
CA THR A 107 -8.28 10.07 10.55
C THR A 107 -8.53 10.15 9.05
N ILE A 108 -7.48 10.27 8.22
CA ILE A 108 -7.58 10.22 6.75
C ILE A 108 -8.09 8.87 6.27
N MET A 109 -7.64 7.78 6.89
CA MET A 109 -8.06 6.43 6.52
C MET A 109 -9.54 6.17 6.87
N GLN A 110 -10.01 6.67 8.02
CA GLN A 110 -11.39 6.53 8.44
C GLN A 110 -12.35 7.37 7.58
N ASN A 111 -11.95 8.60 7.23
CA ASN A 111 -12.79 9.55 6.50
C ASN A 111 -12.20 9.98 5.14
N PRO A 112 -11.97 9.06 4.20
CA PRO A 112 -11.23 9.36 2.97
C PRO A 112 -11.96 10.36 2.04
N SER A 113 -13.30 10.40 2.08
CA SER A 113 -14.10 11.31 1.25
C SER A 113 -13.79 12.78 1.56
N GLN A 114 -13.54 13.12 2.82
CA GLN A 114 -13.24 14.49 3.26
C GLN A 114 -11.88 14.98 2.70
N TYR A 115 -10.92 14.07 2.54
CA TYR A 115 -9.56 14.38 2.07
C TYR A 115 -9.43 14.33 0.54
N LYS A 116 -10.54 14.49 -0.18
CA LYS A 116 -10.60 14.50 -1.65
C LYS A 116 -10.09 13.20 -2.29
N ILE A 117 -10.32 12.06 -1.64
CA ILE A 117 -10.07 10.74 -2.25
C ILE A 117 -11.32 10.34 -3.05
N PRO A 118 -11.19 9.98 -4.34
CA PRO A 118 -12.36 9.63 -5.14
C PRO A 118 -13.10 8.38 -4.65
N ASN A 119 -14.43 8.36 -4.82
CA ASN A 119 -15.30 7.26 -4.39
C ASN A 119 -14.93 5.90 -5.02
N TRP A 120 -14.43 5.91 -6.27
CA TRP A 120 -13.99 4.69 -6.97
C TRP A 120 -12.76 4.03 -6.34
N PHE A 121 -12.04 4.75 -5.46
CA PHE A 121 -10.85 4.24 -4.79
C PHE A 121 -11.17 3.51 -3.47
N LEU A 122 -12.39 3.64 -2.97
CA LEU A 122 -12.80 3.05 -1.69
C LEU A 122 -13.11 1.56 -1.84
N ASN A 123 -12.87 0.80 -0.76
CA ASN A 123 -13.05 -0.65 -0.72
C ASN A 123 -14.51 -1.09 -0.86
N ARG A 124 -15.45 -0.40 -0.19
CA ARG A 124 -16.88 -0.74 -0.24
C ARG A 124 -17.65 0.41 -0.87
N GLN A 125 -17.97 0.24 -2.15
CA GLN A 125 -18.73 1.21 -2.92
C GLN A 125 -20.20 0.81 -2.90
N LYS A 126 -21.08 1.80 -2.64
CA LYS A 126 -22.55 1.66 -2.63
C LYS A 126 -23.02 0.45 -1.84
N ASP A 127 -22.93 0.53 -0.50
CA ASP A 127 -23.42 -0.56 0.36
C ASP A 127 -24.92 -0.83 0.12
N ILE A 128 -25.35 -2.09 0.18
CA ILE A 128 -26.74 -2.48 -0.10
C ILE A 128 -27.70 -1.95 0.96
N LYS A 129 -27.25 -1.81 2.21
CA LYS A 129 -28.07 -1.29 3.31
C LYS A 129 -28.15 0.25 3.26
N ASP A 130 -27.00 0.89 3.31
CA ASP A 130 -26.93 2.34 3.56
C ASP A 130 -26.76 3.17 2.28
N GLY A 131 -26.43 2.54 1.13
CA GLY A 131 -26.14 3.22 -0.13
C GLY A 131 -24.85 4.06 -0.15
N LYS A 132 -24.20 4.23 1.01
CA LYS A 132 -23.00 5.06 1.19
C LYS A 132 -21.74 4.38 0.66
N TYR A 133 -20.74 5.19 0.37
CA TYR A 133 -19.38 4.77 0.05
C TYR A 133 -18.54 4.81 1.31
N SER A 134 -17.86 3.70 1.64
CA SER A 134 -17.07 3.60 2.85
C SER A 134 -15.75 2.87 2.62
N GLN A 135 -14.76 3.27 3.40
CA GLN A 135 -13.53 2.51 3.52
C GLN A 135 -13.63 1.59 4.72
N LEU A 136 -13.50 0.29 4.47
CA LEU A 136 -13.46 -0.71 5.53
C LEU A 136 -12.02 -0.89 5.99
N LEU A 137 -11.83 -0.81 7.31
CA LEU A 137 -10.54 -0.97 7.98
C LEU A 137 -10.63 -2.07 9.04
N SER A 138 -9.50 -2.76 9.26
CA SER A 138 -9.27 -3.77 10.29
C SER A 138 -10.44 -4.74 10.47
N THR A 139 -11.12 -4.68 11.61
CA THR A 139 -12.24 -5.56 11.99
C THR A 139 -13.51 -5.30 11.18
N GLY A 140 -13.68 -4.08 10.68
CA GLY A 140 -14.83 -3.70 9.85
C GLY A 140 -14.91 -4.50 8.54
N VAL A 141 -13.76 -4.91 7.98
CA VAL A 141 -13.71 -5.78 6.79
C VAL A 141 -14.32 -7.15 7.08
N ASP A 142 -13.95 -7.75 8.21
CA ASP A 142 -14.40 -9.08 8.58
C ASP A 142 -15.88 -9.12 8.96
N ASN A 143 -16.34 -8.11 9.68
CA ASN A 143 -17.74 -8.01 10.08
C ASN A 143 -18.65 -7.87 8.85
N LYS A 144 -18.31 -6.98 7.91
CA LYS A 144 -19.08 -6.84 6.66
C LYS A 144 -19.04 -8.10 5.81
N LEU A 145 -17.91 -8.81 5.74
CA LEU A 145 -17.82 -10.07 5.00
C LEU A 145 -18.73 -11.14 5.61
N ARG A 146 -18.81 -11.24 6.95
CA ARG A 146 -19.72 -12.16 7.63
C ARG A 146 -21.18 -11.82 7.33
N GLU A 147 -21.57 -10.55 7.47
CA GLU A 147 -22.92 -10.08 7.14
C GLU A 147 -23.31 -10.40 5.70
N ASP A 148 -22.40 -10.15 4.75
CA ASP A 148 -22.65 -10.43 3.32
C ASP A 148 -22.83 -11.93 3.07
N LEU A 149 -22.03 -12.79 3.71
CA LEU A 149 -22.13 -14.26 3.58
C LEU A 149 -23.41 -14.80 4.22
N GLU A 150 -23.76 -14.32 5.41
CA GLU A 150 -24.99 -14.71 6.10
C GLU A 150 -26.23 -14.32 5.30
N ARG A 151 -26.24 -13.11 4.72
CA ARG A 151 -27.30 -12.68 3.82
C ARG A 151 -27.44 -13.62 2.62
N LEU A 152 -26.33 -13.98 1.98
CA LEU A 152 -26.35 -14.90 0.83
C LEU A 152 -26.84 -16.31 1.20
N LYS A 153 -26.51 -16.79 2.41
CA LYS A 153 -27.00 -18.07 2.95
C LYS A 153 -28.50 -18.04 3.22
N LYS A 154 -29.01 -16.97 3.84
CA LYS A 154 -30.45 -16.79 4.13
C LYS A 154 -31.31 -16.74 2.87
N ILE A 155 -30.85 -16.05 1.82
CA ILE A 155 -31.55 -15.98 0.53
C ILE A 155 -31.49 -17.32 -0.24
N ARG A 156 -30.58 -18.23 0.12
CA ARG A 156 -30.31 -19.50 -0.58
C ARG A 156 -29.89 -19.33 -2.04
N LEU A 157 -29.10 -18.29 -2.32
CA LEU A 157 -28.48 -18.09 -3.63
C LEU A 157 -27.41 -19.17 -3.89
N HIS A 158 -27.25 -19.63 -5.14
CA HIS A 158 -26.23 -20.64 -5.50
C HIS A 158 -24.81 -20.26 -5.03
N ARG A 159 -24.43 -18.98 -5.15
CA ARG A 159 -23.17 -18.45 -4.61
C ARG A 159 -23.08 -18.58 -3.08
N GLY A 160 -24.18 -18.32 -2.36
CA GLY A 160 -24.26 -18.49 -0.90
C GLY A 160 -24.13 -19.94 -0.46
N LEU A 161 -24.79 -20.87 -1.16
CA LEU A 161 -24.67 -22.31 -0.92
C LEU A 161 -23.24 -22.81 -1.16
N ARG A 162 -22.56 -22.35 -2.22
CA ARG A 162 -21.15 -22.68 -2.44
C ARG A 162 -20.23 -22.18 -1.33
N HIS A 163 -20.47 -20.98 -0.81
CA HIS A 163 -19.75 -20.48 0.36
C HIS A 163 -20.03 -21.30 1.62
N PHE A 164 -21.26 -21.82 1.79
CA PHE A 164 -21.60 -22.72 2.88
C PHE A 164 -20.85 -24.06 2.77
N TRP A 165 -20.76 -24.65 1.58
CA TRP A 165 -20.02 -25.88 1.32
C TRP A 165 -18.49 -25.68 1.21
N GLY A 166 -17.98 -24.44 1.33
CA GLY A 166 -16.54 -24.15 1.21
C GLY A 166 -15.98 -24.36 -0.21
N LEU A 167 -16.83 -24.39 -1.24
CA LEU A 167 -16.44 -24.58 -2.63
C LEU A 167 -16.08 -23.26 -3.29
N ARG A 168 -15.31 -23.34 -4.38
CA ARG A 168 -14.98 -22.18 -5.20
C ARG A 168 -16.22 -21.64 -5.91
N VAL A 169 -16.37 -20.31 -5.90
CA VAL A 169 -17.64 -19.63 -6.25
C VAL A 169 -17.66 -19.03 -7.66
N ARG A 170 -16.50 -18.64 -8.20
CA ARG A 170 -16.39 -17.91 -9.49
C ARG A 170 -16.50 -18.80 -10.75
N GLY A 171 -17.21 -19.93 -10.67
CA GLY A 171 -17.37 -20.85 -11.81
C GLY A 171 -16.11 -21.61 -12.22
N GLN A 172 -15.12 -21.72 -11.33
CA GLN A 172 -13.88 -22.44 -11.63
C GLN A 172 -14.14 -23.95 -11.76
N HIS A 173 -13.44 -24.62 -12.69
CA HIS A 173 -13.52 -26.07 -12.86
C HIS A 173 -12.94 -26.82 -11.65
N THR A 174 -13.79 -27.48 -10.88
CA THR A 174 -13.41 -28.23 -9.67
C THR A 174 -13.06 -29.71 -9.93
N LYS A 175 -13.16 -30.18 -11.17
CA LYS A 175 -12.79 -31.57 -11.54
C LYS A 175 -11.29 -31.82 -11.33
N THR A 176 -10.45 -30.93 -11.86
CA THR A 176 -8.98 -31.02 -11.83
C THR A 176 -8.34 -30.06 -10.85
N THR A 177 -8.89 -28.84 -10.69
CA THR A 177 -8.26 -27.79 -9.90
C THR A 177 -8.80 -27.72 -8.46
N GLY A 178 -7.96 -27.30 -7.52
CA GLY A 178 -8.39 -27.06 -6.13
C GLY A 178 -8.47 -28.29 -5.25
N ARG A 179 -7.87 -29.40 -5.68
CA ARG A 179 -7.61 -30.55 -4.81
C ARG A 179 -6.52 -30.17 -3.80
N LYS A 180 -6.79 -30.37 -2.52
CA LYS A 180 -5.80 -30.26 -1.44
C LYS A 180 -5.36 -31.68 -1.06
N GLY A 181 -4.07 -31.95 -1.09
CA GLY A 181 -3.47 -33.26 -0.85
C GLY A 181 -2.30 -33.52 -1.80
N ARG A 182 -1.41 -34.46 -1.43
CA ARG A 182 -0.37 -34.96 -2.34
C ARG A 182 -1.05 -35.66 -3.52
N THR A 183 -0.55 -35.43 -4.74
CA THR A 183 -0.93 -36.26 -5.90
C THR A 183 -0.56 -37.70 -5.56
N VAL A 184 -1.55 -38.57 -5.45
CA VAL A 184 -1.33 -40.02 -5.40
C VAL A 184 -0.75 -40.43 -6.75
N GLY A 185 0.58 -40.44 -6.83
CA GLY A 185 1.28 -41.13 -7.89
C GLY A 185 1.10 -42.64 -7.74
N VAL A 186 1.46 -43.40 -8.78
CA VAL A 186 1.51 -44.86 -8.72
C VAL A 186 2.58 -45.28 -7.71
N SER A 187 2.17 -45.98 -6.66
CA SER A 187 3.11 -46.61 -5.72
C SER A 187 3.85 -47.74 -6.44
N LYS A 188 5.14 -47.56 -6.73
CA LYS A 188 6.00 -48.68 -7.13
C LYS A 188 6.41 -49.43 -5.86
N LYS A 189 6.17 -50.74 -5.84
CA LYS A 189 6.67 -51.64 -4.79
C LYS A 189 8.20 -51.45 -4.70
N LYS A 190 8.73 -51.11 -3.52
CA LYS A 190 10.18 -51.07 -3.31
C LYS A 190 10.70 -52.49 -3.60
N GLY A 191 11.61 -52.59 -4.57
CA GLY A 191 12.34 -53.83 -4.84
C GLY A 191 13.08 -54.26 -3.58
N GLY A 192 13.04 -55.56 -3.31
CA GLY A 192 13.69 -56.20 -2.16
C GLY A 192 15.21 -56.16 -2.24
#